data_AF-A0A1F6VRD9-F1
#
_entry.id   AF-A0A1F6VRD9-F1
#
_cell.length_a   1.000
_cell.length_b   1.000
_cell.length_c   1.000
_cell.angle_alpha   90.00
_cell.angle_beta   90.00
_cell.angle_gamma   90.00
#
_symmetry.space_group_name_H-M   'P 1'
#
loop_
_entity.id
_entity.type
_entity.pdbx_description
1 polymer ?
#
loop_
_entity_poly.entity_id
_entity_poly.type
_entity_poly.pdbx_seq_one_letter_code
_entity_poly.pdbx_strand_id
1 'polypeptide(L)' 'MKDNNLYNMMHQLTQEQKSLWRLENQYTKDAKTNPTLKKYWATLAKDKKVHIANLKAMIKKELK' A
#
# COMPACT_ATOMS: atom_id res chain seq x y z
N MET A 1 23.43 -3.86 -12.31
CA MET A 1 22.23 -3.01 -12.50
C MET A 1 21.37 -3.03 -11.24
N LYS A 2 21.95 -2.70 -10.07
CA LYS A 2 21.23 -2.67 -8.77
C LYS A 2 20.29 -1.46 -8.67
N ASP A 3 20.61 -0.37 -9.36
CA ASP A 3 19.84 0.88 -9.30
C ASP A 3 18.41 0.73 -9.80
N ASN A 4 18.18 -0.05 -10.87
CA ASN A 4 16.84 -0.16 -11.46
C ASN A 4 15.88 -0.92 -10.53
N ASN A 5 16.34 -1.99 -9.87
CA ASN A 5 15.48 -2.77 -8.98
C ASN A 5 15.16 -2.02 -7.68
N LEU A 6 16.18 -1.42 -7.05
CA LEU A 6 15.97 -0.62 -5.84
C LEU A 6 15.07 0.61 -6.13
N TYR A 7 15.28 1.27 -7.27
CA TYR A 7 14.40 2.33 -7.75
C TYR A 7 12.96 1.84 -7.92
N ASN A 8 12.76 0.70 -8.59
CA ASN A 8 11.43 0.11 -8.77
C ASN A 8 10.74 -0.18 -7.44
N MET A 9 11.48 -0.70 -6.45
CA MET A 9 10.94 -0.98 -5.11
C MET A 9 10.56 0.30 -4.37
N MET A 10 11.40 1.34 -4.42
CA MET A 10 11.13 2.65 -3.81
C MET A 10 9.94 3.35 -4.48
N HIS A 11 9.85 3.26 -5.81
CA HIS A 11 8.71 3.74 -6.57
C HIS A 11 7.44 3.00 -6.18
N GLN A 12 7.48 1.66 -6.13
CA GLN A 12 6.33 0.84 -5.71
C GLN A 12 5.89 1.19 -4.29
N LEU A 13 6.82 1.40 -3.36
CA LEU A 13 6.50 1.79 -1.98
C LEU A 13 5.72 3.11 -1.93
N THR A 14 6.08 4.06 -2.79
CA THR A 14 5.37 5.34 -2.90
C THR A 14 3.95 5.13 -3.42
N GLN A 15 3.76 4.28 -4.44
CA GLN A 15 2.44 4.00 -4.99
C GLN A 15 1.54 3.28 -3.98
N GLU A 16 2.08 2.31 -3.25
CA GLU A 16 1.32 1.59 -2.22
C GLU A 16 0.90 2.51 -1.08
N GLN A 17 1.79 3.41 -0.62
CA GLN A 17 1.44 4.38 0.42
C GLN A 17 0.33 5.35 -0.04
N LYS A 18 0.41 5.86 -1.28
CA LYS A 18 -0.66 6.68 -1.86
C LYS A 18 -1.98 5.92 -1.97
N SER A 19 -1.92 4.66 -2.40
CA SER A 19 -3.10 3.80 -2.51
C SER A 19 -3.73 3.53 -1.15
N LEU A 20 -2.93 3.26 -0.11
CA LEU A 20 -3.40 3.06 1.25
C LEU A 20 -4.12 4.31 1.75
N TRP A 21 -3.51 5.48 1.56
CA TRP A 21 -4.11 6.75 1.98
C TRP A 21 -5.49 6.95 1.34
N ARG A 22 -5.64 6.69 0.02
CA ARG A 22 -6.94 6.79 -0.66
C ARG A 22 -7.98 5.83 -0.08
N LEU A 23 -7.59 4.59 0.21
CA LEU A 23 -8.51 3.61 0.80
C LEU A 23 -9.04 4.06 2.16
N GLU A 24 -8.14 4.54 3.03
CA GLU A 24 -8.48 4.95 4.39
C GLU A 24 -9.21 6.30 4.45
N ASN A 25 -8.88 7.23 3.56
CA ASN A 25 -9.35 8.62 3.66
C ASN A 25 -10.44 9.01 2.65
N GLN A 26 -10.59 8.26 1.55
CA GLN A 26 -11.53 8.56 0.47
C GLN A 26 -12.50 7.39 0.26
N TYR A 27 -12.01 6.23 -0.20
CA TYR A 27 -12.89 5.17 -0.71
C TYR A 27 -13.80 4.57 0.37
N THR A 28 -13.31 4.45 1.60
CA THR A 28 -14.15 4.02 2.74
C THR A 28 -15.28 5.02 3.04
N LYS A 29 -15.05 6.32 2.80
CA LYS A 29 -16.08 7.37 2.94
C LYS A 29 -17.06 7.35 1.77
N ASP A 30 -16.54 7.19 0.55
CA ASP A 30 -17.34 7.14 -0.68
C ASP A 30 -18.28 5.93 -0.72
N ALA A 31 -17.96 4.87 0.03
CA ALA A 31 -18.83 3.72 0.24
C ALA A 31 -20.13 4.04 1.03
N LYS A 32 -20.29 5.28 1.53
CA LYS A 32 -21.49 5.81 2.21
C LYS A 32 -22.07 4.85 3.27
N THR A 33 -23.20 4.21 3.01
CA THR A 33 -23.87 3.28 3.93
C THR A 33 -23.73 1.82 3.51
N ASN A 34 -23.07 1.51 2.39
CA ASN A 34 -22.91 0.15 1.90
C ASN A 34 -21.89 -0.62 2.78
N PRO A 35 -22.34 -1.59 3.60
CA PRO A 35 -21.47 -2.29 4.54
C PRO A 35 -20.49 -3.22 3.83
N THR A 36 -20.88 -3.81 2.71
CA THR A 36 -20.04 -4.70 1.90
C THR A 36 -18.85 -3.95 1.31
N LEU A 37 -19.09 -2.78 0.71
CA LEU A 37 -18.01 -1.96 0.16
C LEU A 37 -17.07 -1.43 1.25
N LYS A 38 -17.60 -1.01 2.39
CA LYS A 38 -16.77 -0.61 3.55
C LYS A 38 -15.88 -1.74 4.03
N LYS A 39 -16.43 -2.94 4.18
CA LYS A 39 -15.68 -4.13 4.57
C LYS A 39 -14.60 -4.45 3.56
N TYR A 40 -14.92 -4.39 2.26
CA TYR A 40 -13.95 -4.62 1.19
C TYR A 40 -12.78 -3.62 1.26
N TRP A 41 -13.05 -2.31 1.33
CA TRP A 41 -12.01 -1.30 1.41
C TRP A 41 -11.16 -1.41 2.67
N ALA A 42 -11.79 -1.73 3.82
CA ALA A 42 -11.07 -1.95 5.07
C ALA A 42 -10.15 -3.17 5.02
N THR A 43 -10.59 -4.28 4.39
CA THR A 43 -9.75 -5.46 4.17
C THR A 43 -8.59 -5.13 3.24
N LEU A 44 -8.85 -4.48 2.10
CA LEU A 44 -7.81 -4.10 1.15
C LEU A 44 -6.76 -3.15 1.76
N ALA A 45 -7.18 -2.24 2.64
CA ALA A 45 -6.27 -1.37 3.39
C ALA A 45 -5.37 -2.16 4.35
N LYS A 46 -5.91 -3.19 5.03
CA LYS A 46 -5.12 -4.08 5.89
C LYS A 46 -4.08 -4.86 5.09
N ASP A 47 -4.48 -5.44 3.97
CA ASP A 47 -3.56 -6.20 3.10
C ASP A 47 -2.43 -5.31 2.59
N LYS A 48 -2.74 -4.08 2.18
CA LYS A 48 -1.72 -3.10 1.77
C LYS A 48 -0.74 -2.73 2.87
N LYS A 49 -1.17 -2.64 4.14
CA LYS A 49 -0.24 -2.41 5.27
C LYS A 49 0.78 -3.53 5.38
N VAL A 50 0.36 -4.78 5.18
CA VAL A 50 1.26 -5.95 5.16
C VAL A 50 2.23 -5.85 3.98
N HIS A 51 1.74 -5.55 2.78
CA HIS A 51 2.60 -5.39 1.59
C HIS A 51 3.63 -4.25 1.77
N ILE A 52 3.22 -3.11 2.30
CA ILE A 52 4.11 -1.97 2.60
C ILE A 52 5.19 -2.37 3.60
N ALA A 53 4.83 -3.10 4.67
CA ALA A 53 5.79 -3.56 5.67
C ALA A 53 6.83 -4.51 5.05
N ASN A 54 6.38 -5.47 4.25
CA ASN A 54 7.25 -6.41 3.53
C ASN A 54 8.18 -5.68 2.55
N LEU A 55 7.64 -4.74 1.77
CA LEU A 55 8.43 -3.97 0.81
C LEU A 55 9.48 -3.10 1.50
N LYS A 56 9.14 -2.44 2.62
CA LYS A 56 10.12 -1.71 3.45
C LYS A 56 11.23 -2.64 3.96
N ALA A 57 10.89 -3.84 4.42
CA ALA A 57 11.87 -4.81 4.87
C ALA A 57 12.81 -5.27 3.76
N MET A 58 12.29 -5.47 2.54
CA MET A 58 13.10 -5.83 1.37
C MET A 58 14.00 -4.70 0.90
N ILE A 59 13.50 -3.46 0.84
CA ILE A 59 14.32 -2.27 0.54
C ILE A 59 15.49 -2.15 1.53
N LYS A 60 15.25 -2.36 2.83
CA LYS A 60 16.30 -2.33 3.86
C LYS A 60 17.37 -3.40 3.65
N LYS A 61 17.01 -4.56 3.08
CA LYS A 61 17.97 -5.63 2.75
C LYS A 61 18.80 -5.27 1.52
N GLU A 62 18.19 -4.68 0.49
CA GLU A 62 18.89 -4.28 -0.74
C GLU A 62 19.83 -3.07 -0.56
N LEU A 63 19.60 -2.25 0.47
CA LEU A 63 20.47 -1.14 0.85
C LEU A 63 21.74 -1.56 1.60
N LYS A 64 21.83 -2.82 2.05
CA LYS A 64 23.01 -3.38 2.72
C LYS A 64 23.94 -4.06 1.72
#